data_AF-A0A1Q8G2Z5-F1
#
_entry.id   AF-A0A1Q8G2Z5-F1
#
_cell.length_a   1.000
_cell.length_b   1.000
_cell.length_c   1.000
_cell.angle_alpha   90.00
_cell.angle_beta   90.00
_cell.angle_gamma   90.00
#
_symmetry.space_group_name_H-M   'P 1'
#
loop_
_entity.id
_entity.type
_entity.pdbx_description
1 polymer ?
#
loop_
_entity_poly.entity_id
_entity_poly.type
_entity_poly.pdbx_seq_one_letter_code
_entity_poly.pdbx_strand_id
1 'polypeptide(L)'
;MYYAFSVKTPQNHTKQYRFQSEQAAQVVQKYFENEMDPRYQPSQVATHDTDKKVVMVNPSDPYVDHYLGPLTFVGATRPAHTTDPTTERAWFCNPEDVREVLEEFEATRKRDNLASIPMPDALNDKARYNRMVKLMNRAFGIDENMGIRPEQTATEPANTRLELSYHCASANSHLTVVLHGAITQEQIDRISDKLIDGYQVVAPQVALPSPLEKALEAGDIPGYDETDHPLTDLTDWAEEKPTAASLHTHDAPTVPMSVADLTRAIETVSWNPMDESDRLGIPDEDEEDSPILY
;
A
#
# COMPACT_ATOMS: atom_id res chain seq x y z
N MET A 1 -22.62 -3.71 5.88
CA MET A 1 -23.07 -2.57 6.71
C MET A 1 -22.04 -1.47 6.52
N TYR A 2 -22.44 -0.24 6.17
CA TYR A 2 -21.48 0.86 5.93
C TYR A 2 -21.50 1.80 7.11
N TYR A 3 -20.31 2.13 7.57
CA TYR A 3 -20.13 3.11 8.61
C TYR A 3 -19.92 4.45 7.93
N ALA A 4 -20.83 5.37 8.19
CA ALA A 4 -20.69 6.73 7.73
C ALA A 4 -20.68 7.70 8.90
N PHE A 5 -19.94 8.78 8.73
CA PHE A 5 -20.11 9.93 9.59
C PHE A 5 -20.05 11.19 8.74
N SER A 6 -20.74 12.20 9.23
CA SER A 6 -20.84 13.48 8.61
C SER A 6 -20.02 14.49 9.38
N VAL A 7 -19.32 15.37 8.68
CA VAL A 7 -18.55 16.46 9.29
C VAL A 7 -19.11 17.78 8.78
N LYS A 8 -19.56 18.64 9.67
CA LYS A 8 -19.94 20.01 9.32
C LYS A 8 -18.68 20.82 9.05
N THR A 9 -18.59 21.41 7.86
CA THR A 9 -17.48 22.29 7.52
C THR A 9 -17.65 23.66 8.19
N PRO A 10 -16.57 24.45 8.30
CA PRO A 10 -16.65 25.85 8.75
C PRO A 10 -17.61 26.71 7.92
N GLN A 11 -17.85 26.35 6.66
CA GLN A 11 -18.80 27.01 5.75
C GLN A 11 -20.24 26.48 5.89
N ASN A 12 -20.53 25.71 6.94
CA ASN A 12 -21.85 25.15 7.24
C ASN A 12 -22.37 24.14 6.20
N HIS A 13 -21.46 23.54 5.41
CA HIS A 13 -21.78 22.40 4.55
C HIS A 13 -21.59 21.10 5.34
N THR A 14 -22.26 20.02 4.95
CA THR A 14 -22.09 18.71 5.59
C THR A 14 -21.33 17.78 4.64
N LYS A 15 -20.12 17.37 5.02
CA LYS A 15 -19.37 16.31 4.35
C LYS A 15 -19.84 14.96 4.84
N GLN A 16 -19.88 13.93 4.01
CA GLN A 16 -20.18 12.57 4.43
C GLN A 16 -19.03 11.65 4.03
N TYR A 17 -18.45 10.99 5.02
CA TYR A 17 -17.42 9.97 4.85
C TYR A 17 -18.07 8.60 4.98
N ARG A 18 -17.67 7.62 4.16
CA ARG A 18 -18.22 6.26 4.17
C ARG A 18 -17.11 5.23 4.14
N PHE A 19 -17.25 4.19 4.94
CA PHE A 19 -16.26 3.12 5.12
C PHE A 19 -16.93 1.76 5.13
N GLN A 20 -16.23 0.75 4.60
CA GLN A 20 -16.64 -0.66 4.67
C GLN A 20 -16.29 -1.31 6.01
N SER A 21 -15.27 -0.79 6.70
CA SER A 21 -14.82 -1.28 8.00
C SER A 21 -15.22 -0.30 9.09
N GLU A 22 -15.87 -0.82 10.13
CA GLU A 22 -16.17 -0.09 11.36
C GLU A 22 -14.90 0.49 11.96
N GLN A 23 -13.85 -0.33 12.02
CA GLN A 23 -12.57 0.04 12.57
C GLN A 23 -11.94 1.18 11.77
N ALA A 24 -12.02 1.13 10.44
CA ALA A 24 -11.54 2.23 9.59
C ALA A 24 -12.35 3.51 9.79
N ALA A 25 -13.68 3.41 9.86
CA ALA A 25 -14.53 4.55 10.19
C ALA A 25 -14.19 5.15 11.55
N GLN A 26 -14.03 4.31 12.57
CA GLN A 26 -13.69 4.74 13.94
C GLN A 26 -12.31 5.38 14.02
N VAL A 27 -11.31 4.89 13.28
CA VAL A 27 -9.96 5.49 13.22
C VAL A 27 -10.03 6.89 12.63
N VAL A 28 -10.69 7.06 11.48
CA VAL A 28 -10.80 8.37 10.83
C VAL A 28 -11.72 9.30 11.61
N GLN A 29 -12.80 8.78 12.20
CA GLN A 29 -13.67 9.54 13.09
C GLN A 29 -12.91 10.06 14.30
N LYS A 30 -12.15 9.20 15.00
CA LYS A 30 -11.29 9.61 16.12
C LYS A 30 -10.23 10.62 15.71
N TYR A 31 -9.69 10.51 14.49
CA TYR A 31 -8.78 11.51 13.94
C TYR A 31 -9.44 12.90 13.84
N PHE A 32 -10.69 12.96 13.36
CA PHE A 32 -11.46 14.22 13.33
C PHE A 32 -11.89 14.71 14.72
N GLU A 33 -12.23 13.80 15.64
CA GLU A 33 -12.66 14.12 17.01
C GLU A 33 -11.51 14.57 17.92
N ASN A 34 -10.27 14.19 17.62
CA ASN A 34 -9.08 14.53 18.43
C ASN A 34 -8.31 15.78 17.93
N GLU A 35 -8.95 16.66 17.15
CA GLU A 35 -8.37 17.92 16.64
C GLU A 35 -7.10 17.75 15.78
N MET A 36 -6.80 16.56 15.27
CA MET A 36 -5.62 16.33 14.43
C MET A 36 -5.75 16.98 13.03
N ASP A 37 -6.97 17.31 12.59
CA ASP A 37 -7.23 18.10 11.39
C ASP A 37 -7.66 19.53 11.78
N PRO A 38 -6.80 20.55 11.58
CA PRO A 38 -7.07 21.92 12.02
C PRO A 38 -8.23 22.59 11.26
N ARG A 39 -8.82 21.93 10.26
CA ARG A 39 -9.93 22.47 9.46
C ARG A 39 -11.30 22.20 10.09
N TYR A 40 -11.39 21.33 11.10
CA TYR A 40 -12.65 20.92 11.72
C TYR A 40 -12.57 20.90 13.24
N GLN A 41 -13.69 21.15 13.89
CA GLN A 41 -13.85 21.03 15.34
C GLN A 41 -14.49 19.68 15.67
N PRO A 42 -14.13 19.03 16.79
CA PRO A 42 -14.68 17.73 17.17
C PRO A 42 -16.21 17.71 17.21
N SER A 43 -16.82 18.81 17.66
CA SER A 43 -18.28 18.99 17.72
C SER A 43 -18.98 19.03 16.36
N GLN A 44 -18.22 19.03 15.25
CA GLN A 44 -18.75 19.04 13.89
C GLN A 44 -18.96 17.63 13.33
N VAL A 45 -18.49 16.58 14.02
CA VAL A 45 -18.59 15.18 13.58
C VAL A 45 -19.88 14.55 14.11
N ALA A 46 -20.68 13.96 13.24
CA ALA A 46 -21.93 13.27 13.57
C ALA A 46 -21.99 11.89 12.89
N THR A 47 -22.11 10.81 13.65
CA THR A 47 -22.20 9.46 13.09
C THR A 47 -23.60 9.20 12.52
N HIS A 48 -23.65 8.63 11.32
CA HIS A 48 -24.89 8.17 10.70
C HIS A 48 -24.71 6.72 10.22
N ASP A 49 -25.53 5.82 10.73
CA ASP A 49 -25.57 4.47 10.20
C ASP A 49 -26.17 4.51 8.78
N THR A 50 -25.50 3.90 7.80
CA THR A 50 -26.00 3.91 6.41
C THR A 50 -26.12 2.50 5.86
N ASP A 51 -27.36 2.04 5.73
CA ASP A 51 -27.74 0.74 5.14
C ASP A 51 -27.51 0.64 3.60
N LYS A 52 -26.75 1.54 2.99
CA LYS A 52 -26.72 1.67 1.52
C LYS A 52 -25.56 0.93 0.88
N LYS A 53 -25.89 -0.09 0.08
CA LYS A 53 -24.98 -0.92 -0.77
C LYS A 53 -24.21 -0.18 -1.88
N VAL A 54 -24.52 1.11 -2.11
CA VAL A 54 -24.00 1.88 -3.25
C VAL A 54 -23.36 3.17 -2.75
N VAL A 55 -22.17 3.46 -3.31
CA VAL A 55 -21.50 4.76 -3.18
C VAL A 55 -21.57 5.47 -4.54
N MET A 56 -22.30 6.59 -4.57
CA MET A 56 -22.39 7.45 -5.75
C MET A 56 -21.52 8.69 -5.53
N VAL A 57 -20.62 8.96 -6.48
CA VAL A 57 -19.67 10.06 -6.41
C VAL A 57 -19.98 11.05 -7.51
N ASN A 58 -20.19 12.31 -7.14
CA ASN A 58 -20.29 13.42 -8.08
C ASN A 58 -18.93 14.14 -8.12
N PRO A 59 -18.17 14.11 -9.23
CA PRO A 59 -16.86 14.76 -9.32
C PRO A 59 -16.90 16.28 -9.18
N SER A 60 -18.07 16.90 -9.36
CA SER A 60 -18.25 18.33 -9.10
C SER A 60 -18.51 18.68 -7.67
N ASP A 61 -18.79 17.68 -6.82
CA ASP A 61 -18.96 17.91 -5.41
C ASP A 61 -17.58 18.11 -4.78
N PRO A 62 -17.19 19.35 -4.46
CA PRO A 62 -15.86 19.63 -3.94
C PRO A 62 -15.72 19.18 -2.48
N TYR A 63 -16.77 18.58 -1.91
CA TYR A 63 -16.88 18.23 -0.50
C TYR A 63 -16.89 16.73 -0.25
N VAL A 64 -16.67 15.93 -1.28
CA VAL A 64 -16.72 14.48 -1.24
C VAL A 64 -15.31 13.90 -1.29
N ASP A 65 -14.83 13.43 -0.14
CA ASP A 65 -13.60 12.66 -0.02
C ASP A 65 -13.96 11.19 0.22
N HIS A 66 -13.54 10.30 -0.68
CA HIS A 66 -13.92 8.91 -0.65
C HIS A 66 -12.69 8.02 -0.76
N TYR A 67 -12.46 7.19 0.25
CA TYR A 67 -11.53 6.07 0.12
C TYR A 67 -12.19 4.96 -0.70
N LEU A 68 -12.05 5.03 -2.02
CA LEU A 68 -12.66 4.11 -2.98
C LEU A 68 -11.77 2.90 -3.31
N GLY A 69 -10.58 2.81 -2.71
CA GLY A 69 -9.60 1.74 -2.96
C GLY A 69 -10.16 0.31 -2.92
N PRO A 70 -11.04 -0.05 -1.95
CA PRO A 70 -11.59 -1.40 -1.87
C PRO A 70 -12.91 -1.58 -2.64
N LEU A 71 -13.36 -0.58 -3.41
CA LEU A 71 -14.62 -0.64 -4.15
C LEU A 71 -14.40 -0.93 -5.63
N THR A 72 -15.30 -1.74 -6.19
CA THR A 72 -15.38 -1.98 -7.62
C THR A 72 -16.18 -0.88 -8.30
N PHE A 73 -15.64 -0.36 -9.40
CA PHE A 73 -16.35 0.58 -10.25
C PHE A 73 -17.41 -0.13 -11.08
N VAL A 74 -18.63 0.39 -11.06
CA VAL A 74 -19.78 -0.19 -11.78
C VAL A 74 -20.01 0.57 -13.09
N GLY A 75 -19.95 1.90 -13.06
CA GLY A 75 -20.19 2.71 -14.24
C GLY A 75 -20.26 4.20 -13.94
N ALA A 76 -20.29 5.00 -14.99
CA ALA A 76 -20.49 6.44 -14.91
C ALA A 76 -21.68 6.88 -15.77
N THR A 77 -22.42 7.85 -15.26
CA THR A 77 -23.60 8.43 -15.91
C THR A 77 -23.47 9.93 -16.00
N ARG A 78 -24.11 10.54 -17.00
CA ARG A 78 -24.25 11.99 -17.14
C ARG A 78 -25.62 12.32 -17.72
N PRO A 79 -26.25 13.47 -17.39
CA PRO A 79 -27.49 13.85 -18.06
C PRO A 79 -27.31 13.87 -19.59
N ALA A 80 -28.27 13.34 -20.34
CA ALA A 80 -28.12 13.15 -21.79
C ALA A 80 -27.88 14.45 -22.58
N HIS A 81 -28.30 15.59 -22.03
CA HIS A 81 -28.25 16.90 -22.69
C HIS A 81 -27.09 17.79 -22.24
N THR A 82 -26.16 17.28 -21.43
CA THR A 82 -25.00 18.05 -21.00
C THR A 82 -23.71 17.39 -21.42
N THR A 83 -22.76 18.21 -21.87
CA THR A 83 -21.37 17.81 -22.11
C THR A 83 -20.47 18.14 -20.93
N ASP A 84 -21.02 18.79 -19.90
CA ASP A 84 -20.26 19.25 -18.74
C ASP A 84 -19.76 18.05 -17.92
N PRO A 85 -18.43 17.83 -17.82
CA PRO A 85 -17.85 16.73 -17.06
C PRO A 85 -18.10 16.84 -15.56
N THR A 86 -18.49 18.01 -15.05
CA THR A 86 -18.81 18.23 -13.63
C THR A 86 -20.11 17.52 -13.24
N THR A 87 -21.01 17.29 -14.20
CA THR A 87 -22.31 16.61 -13.96
C THR A 87 -22.25 15.08 -14.02
N GLU A 88 -21.05 14.53 -14.22
CA GLU A 88 -20.79 13.09 -14.20
C GLU A 88 -21.13 12.51 -12.82
N ARG A 89 -21.61 11.26 -12.78
CA ARG A 89 -21.83 10.51 -11.53
C ARG A 89 -21.23 9.13 -11.69
N ALA A 90 -20.23 8.83 -10.87
CA ALA A 90 -19.57 7.54 -10.84
C ALA A 90 -20.17 6.66 -9.74
N TRP A 91 -20.39 5.39 -10.07
CA TRP A 91 -21.02 4.39 -9.20
C TRP A 91 -19.98 3.36 -8.77
N PHE A 92 -19.92 3.12 -7.47
CA PHE A 92 -19.02 2.17 -6.83
C PHE A 92 -19.78 1.28 -5.86
N CYS A 93 -19.33 0.02 -5.73
CA CYS A 93 -19.90 -0.95 -4.80
C CYS A 93 -18.84 -1.95 -4.34
N ASN A 94 -19.20 -2.86 -3.43
CA ASN A 94 -18.31 -3.95 -3.06
C ASN A 94 -18.17 -4.93 -4.23
N PRO A 95 -17.04 -5.63 -4.38
CA PRO A 95 -16.85 -6.63 -5.44
C PRO A 95 -17.96 -7.71 -5.49
N GLU A 96 -18.50 -8.08 -4.32
CA GLU A 96 -19.58 -9.07 -4.17
C GLU A 96 -20.96 -8.55 -4.60
N ASP A 97 -21.17 -7.24 -4.57
CA ASP A 97 -22.46 -6.60 -4.86
C ASP A 97 -22.56 -6.10 -6.32
N VAL A 98 -21.48 -6.22 -7.12
CA VAL A 98 -21.37 -5.66 -8.48
C VAL A 98 -22.57 -6.02 -9.35
N ARG A 99 -23.06 -7.26 -9.29
CA ARG A 99 -24.18 -7.70 -10.12
C ARG A 99 -25.47 -6.97 -9.75
N GLU A 100 -25.81 -6.90 -8.46
CA GLU A 100 -27.02 -6.23 -7.97
C GLU A 100 -26.96 -4.72 -8.28
N VAL A 101 -25.81 -4.10 -8.05
CA VAL A 101 -25.62 -2.66 -8.29
C VAL A 101 -25.57 -2.34 -9.79
N LEU A 102 -25.08 -3.25 -10.64
CA LEU A 102 -25.12 -3.07 -12.09
C LEU A 102 -26.56 -3.08 -12.62
N GLU A 103 -27.43 -3.94 -12.08
CA GLU A 103 -28.86 -3.94 -12.40
C GLU A 103 -29.54 -2.63 -11.98
N GLU A 104 -29.24 -2.14 -10.76
CA GLU A 104 -29.73 -0.86 -10.26
C GLU A 104 -29.21 0.34 -11.06
N PHE A 105 -27.92 0.31 -11.45
CA PHE A 105 -27.27 1.31 -12.30
C PHE A 105 -27.99 1.40 -13.65
N GLU A 106 -28.24 0.26 -14.30
CA GLU A 106 -28.95 0.17 -15.57
C GLU A 106 -30.40 0.65 -15.47
N ALA A 107 -31.10 0.29 -14.39
CA ALA A 107 -32.45 0.76 -14.12
C ALA A 107 -32.50 2.28 -13.91
N THR A 108 -31.57 2.83 -13.13
CA THR A 108 -31.46 4.27 -12.87
C THR A 108 -31.11 5.04 -14.13
N ARG A 109 -30.16 4.54 -14.92
CA ARG A 109 -29.77 5.13 -16.21
C ARG A 109 -30.97 5.28 -17.14
N LYS A 110 -31.80 4.23 -17.26
CA LYS A 110 -33.01 4.24 -18.10
C LYS A 110 -34.08 5.17 -17.54
N ARG A 111 -34.35 5.11 -16.24
CA ARG A 111 -35.39 5.92 -15.57
C ARG A 111 -35.11 7.41 -15.70
N ASP A 112 -33.86 7.80 -15.50
CA ASP A 112 -33.45 9.20 -15.40
C ASP A 112 -32.92 9.74 -16.75
N ASN A 113 -33.09 8.97 -17.84
CA ASN A 113 -32.61 9.27 -19.20
C ASN A 113 -31.14 9.74 -19.24
N LEU A 114 -30.28 9.03 -18.51
CA LEU A 114 -28.86 9.35 -18.42
C LEU A 114 -28.11 8.71 -19.57
N ALA A 115 -27.18 9.45 -20.16
CA ALA A 115 -26.26 8.89 -21.15
C ALA A 115 -25.21 8.03 -20.44
N SER A 116 -24.96 6.84 -20.99
CA SER A 116 -23.78 6.05 -20.64
C SER A 116 -22.55 6.78 -21.16
N ILE A 117 -21.53 6.92 -20.31
CA ILE A 117 -20.25 7.44 -20.76
C ILE A 117 -19.41 6.25 -21.25
N PRO A 118 -19.03 6.18 -22.54
CA PRO A 118 -18.09 5.16 -22.98
C PRO A 118 -16.78 5.39 -22.22
N MET A 119 -16.25 4.34 -21.59
CA MET A 119 -14.92 4.42 -21.00
C MET A 119 -13.91 4.69 -22.11
N PRO A 120 -13.02 5.67 -21.99
CA PRO A 120 -11.84 5.72 -22.83
C PRO A 120 -11.09 4.39 -22.69
N ASP A 121 -10.55 3.82 -23.77
CA ASP A 121 -9.75 2.57 -23.80
C ASP A 121 -8.46 2.60 -22.93
N ALA A 122 -8.36 3.53 -21.99
CA ALA A 122 -7.25 3.63 -21.04
C ALA A 122 -7.75 4.15 -19.68
N LEU A 123 -8.27 3.24 -18.87
CA LEU A 123 -8.01 3.26 -17.43
C LEU A 123 -6.92 2.24 -17.13
N ASN A 124 -5.71 2.49 -17.66
CA ASN A 124 -4.53 2.10 -16.90
C ASN A 124 -4.61 2.88 -15.58
N ASP A 125 -4.34 2.23 -14.46
CA ASP A 125 -4.37 2.80 -13.10
C ASP A 125 -3.70 4.18 -13.01
N LYS A 126 -2.69 4.44 -13.86
CA LYS A 126 -2.01 5.73 -14.02
C LYS A 126 -2.95 6.89 -14.40
N ALA A 127 -3.94 6.69 -15.27
CA ALA A 127 -4.89 7.73 -15.68
C ALA A 127 -5.92 8.04 -14.59
N ARG A 128 -6.32 7.02 -13.83
CA ARG A 128 -7.23 7.10 -12.68
C ARG A 128 -6.59 7.91 -11.55
N TYR A 129 -5.33 7.58 -11.23
CA TYR A 129 -4.50 8.31 -10.27
C TYR A 129 -4.30 9.77 -10.68
N ASN A 130 -3.93 10.05 -11.92
CA ASN A 130 -3.68 11.42 -12.39
C ASN A 130 -4.93 12.32 -12.37
N ARG A 131 -6.12 11.77 -12.65
CA ARG A 131 -7.38 12.52 -12.54
C ARG A 131 -7.73 12.81 -11.08
N MET A 132 -7.46 11.86 -10.18
CA MET A 132 -7.68 11.99 -8.74
C MET A 132 -6.73 13.01 -8.09
N VAL A 133 -5.44 12.98 -8.44
CA VAL A 133 -4.44 13.97 -8.00
C VAL A 133 -4.80 15.38 -8.50
N LYS A 134 -5.25 15.52 -9.75
CA LYS A 134 -5.72 16.83 -10.26
C LYS A 134 -6.96 17.35 -9.52
N LEU A 135 -7.87 16.46 -9.12
CA LEU A 135 -9.03 16.84 -8.30
C LEU A 135 -8.62 17.24 -6.88
N MET A 136 -7.68 16.51 -6.28
CA MET A 136 -7.12 16.83 -4.97
C MET A 136 -6.41 18.19 -4.99
N ASN A 137 -5.47 18.42 -5.91
CA ASN A 137 -4.73 19.69 -5.99
C ASN A 137 -5.65 20.91 -6.16
N ARG A 138 -6.77 20.73 -6.88
CA ARG A 138 -7.80 21.76 -7.05
C ARG A 138 -8.65 21.98 -5.79
N ALA A 139 -8.93 20.93 -5.03
CA ALA A 139 -9.69 20.97 -3.78
C ALA A 139 -8.88 21.56 -2.61
N PHE A 140 -7.55 21.44 -2.64
CA PHE A 140 -6.63 21.98 -1.62
C PHE A 140 -6.16 23.41 -1.89
N GLY A 141 -6.59 24.06 -2.98
CA GLY A 141 -6.23 25.45 -3.27
C GLY A 141 -4.74 25.68 -3.44
N ILE A 142 -4.00 24.67 -3.94
CA ILE A 142 -2.59 24.83 -4.31
C ILE A 142 -2.58 25.66 -5.59
N ASP A 143 -2.48 26.98 -5.41
CA ASP A 143 -2.44 27.97 -6.47
C ASP A 143 -1.20 27.72 -7.34
N GLU A 144 -1.40 27.52 -8.65
CA GLU A 144 -0.34 27.29 -9.64
C GLU A 144 0.63 28.50 -9.77
N ASN A 145 0.40 29.58 -9.03
CA ASN A 145 1.14 30.84 -9.11
C ASN A 145 2.13 31.16 -7.96
N MET A 146 2.29 30.31 -6.94
CA MET A 146 3.40 30.51 -5.98
C MET A 146 4.68 29.82 -6.45
N GLY A 147 5.37 30.44 -7.39
CA GLY A 147 6.83 30.66 -7.40
C GLY A 147 7.81 29.55 -6.98
N ILE A 148 7.48 28.27 -7.07
CA ILE A 148 8.46 27.19 -7.02
C ILE A 148 8.88 26.90 -8.46
N ARG A 149 10.17 27.09 -8.73
CA ARG A 149 10.81 26.82 -10.03
C ARG A 149 10.43 25.42 -10.52
N PRO A 150 10.06 25.25 -11.80
CA PRO A 150 9.66 23.97 -12.36
C PRO A 150 10.90 23.13 -12.68
N GLU A 151 11.48 22.50 -11.66
CA GLU A 151 12.34 21.34 -11.84
C GLU A 151 11.96 20.30 -10.79
N GLN A 152 10.86 19.58 -11.08
CA GLN A 152 10.71 18.13 -10.90
C GLN A 152 9.27 17.78 -11.27
N THR A 153 9.12 17.50 -12.57
CA THR A 153 8.00 16.77 -13.14
C THR A 153 7.65 15.56 -12.28
N ALA A 154 6.36 15.32 -12.07
CA ALA A 154 5.78 14.10 -11.50
C ALA A 154 6.75 12.91 -11.54
N THR A 155 7.42 12.64 -10.41
CA THR A 155 8.22 11.44 -10.26
C THR A 155 7.27 10.27 -10.47
N GLU A 156 7.62 9.37 -11.39
CA GLU A 156 6.93 8.09 -11.52
C GLU A 156 6.78 7.45 -10.12
N PRO A 157 5.69 6.71 -9.85
CA PRO A 157 5.53 6.08 -8.55
C PRO A 157 6.80 5.30 -8.22
N ALA A 158 7.52 5.74 -7.19
CA ALA A 158 8.77 5.11 -6.82
C ALA A 158 8.48 3.67 -6.37
N ASN A 159 9.33 2.76 -6.80
CA ASN A 159 9.45 1.43 -6.22
C ASN A 159 10.46 1.47 -5.08
N THR A 160 10.61 0.36 -4.37
CA THR A 160 11.57 0.28 -3.26
C THR A 160 12.64 -0.74 -3.58
N ARG A 161 13.89 -0.29 -3.59
CA ARG A 161 15.07 -1.13 -3.71
C ARG A 161 15.52 -1.54 -2.31
N LEU A 162 15.75 -2.84 -2.13
CA LEU A 162 16.35 -3.43 -0.95
C LEU A 162 17.60 -4.20 -1.38
N GLU A 163 18.69 -3.99 -0.65
CA GLU A 163 19.95 -4.69 -0.85
C GLU A 163 20.07 -5.82 0.17
N LEU A 164 20.00 -7.06 -0.30
CA LEU A 164 20.11 -8.26 0.52
C LEU A 164 21.52 -8.81 0.42
N SER A 165 22.11 -9.19 1.55
CA SER A 165 23.41 -9.83 1.58
C SER A 165 23.42 -11.07 2.48
N TYR A 166 24.31 -11.98 2.13
CA TYR A 166 24.66 -13.14 2.93
C TYR A 166 26.18 -13.17 3.08
N HIS A 167 26.63 -13.32 4.33
CA HIS A 167 28.04 -13.31 4.69
C HIS A 167 28.34 -14.48 5.62
N CYS A 168 29.20 -15.39 5.19
CA CYS A 168 29.80 -16.42 6.05
C CYS A 168 31.31 -16.53 5.74
N ALA A 169 32.02 -17.42 6.44
CA ALA A 169 33.46 -17.59 6.21
C ALA A 169 33.78 -18.09 4.79
N SER A 170 32.92 -18.92 4.22
CA SER A 170 33.11 -19.56 2.91
C SER A 170 32.45 -18.82 1.74
N ALA A 171 31.50 -17.92 1.98
CA ALA A 171 30.74 -17.27 0.92
C ALA A 171 30.29 -15.85 1.24
N ASN A 172 30.23 -15.04 0.18
CA ASN A 172 29.61 -13.72 0.20
C ASN A 172 28.69 -13.64 -1.02
N SER A 173 27.39 -13.49 -0.77
CA SER A 173 26.37 -13.38 -1.83
C SER A 173 25.56 -12.11 -1.64
N HIS A 174 25.17 -11.50 -2.75
CA HIS A 174 24.46 -10.24 -2.75
C HIS A 174 23.31 -10.27 -3.77
N LEU A 175 22.18 -9.67 -3.40
CA LEU A 175 20.98 -9.65 -4.22
C LEU A 175 20.22 -8.35 -4.04
N THR A 176 20.04 -7.62 -5.14
CA THR A 176 19.17 -6.44 -5.17
C THR A 176 17.73 -6.87 -5.47
N VAL A 177 16.80 -6.52 -4.58
CA VAL A 177 15.37 -6.77 -4.74
C VAL A 177 14.64 -5.44 -4.93
N VAL A 178 13.76 -5.37 -5.94
CA VAL A 178 12.90 -4.22 -6.17
C VAL A 178 11.45 -4.62 -5.93
N LEU A 179 10.82 -3.98 -4.95
CA LEU A 179 9.44 -4.19 -4.55
C LEU A 179 8.51 -3.15 -5.19
N HIS A 180 7.26 -3.55 -5.43
CA HIS A 180 6.25 -2.63 -5.92
C HIS A 180 5.86 -1.60 -4.85
N GLY A 181 5.93 -0.32 -5.22
CA GLY A 181 5.49 0.80 -4.38
C GLY A 181 6.61 1.46 -3.56
N ALA A 182 6.36 2.70 -3.16
CA ALA A 182 7.31 3.52 -2.43
C ALA A 182 7.19 3.25 -0.94
N ILE A 183 8.29 2.84 -0.30
CA ILE A 183 8.33 2.67 1.14
C ILE A 183 8.21 4.01 1.85
N THR A 184 7.43 4.04 2.92
CA THR A 184 7.31 5.22 3.79
C THR A 184 8.23 5.09 5.00
N GLN A 185 8.53 6.22 5.66
CA GLN A 185 9.34 6.18 6.87
C GLN A 185 8.67 5.36 7.98
N GLU A 186 7.34 5.47 8.11
CA GLU A 186 6.57 4.68 9.06
C GLU A 186 6.73 3.17 8.82
N GLN A 187 6.76 2.73 7.55
CA GLN A 187 7.01 1.33 7.20
C GLN A 187 8.44 0.89 7.54
N ILE A 188 9.44 1.74 7.27
CA ILE A 188 10.82 1.48 7.71
C ILE A 188 10.86 1.33 9.23
N ASP A 189 10.13 2.17 9.96
CA ASP A 189 10.09 2.10 11.42
C ASP A 189 9.54 0.77 11.91
N ARG A 190 8.42 0.33 11.35
CA ARG A 190 7.79 -0.96 11.68
C ARG A 190 8.66 -2.15 11.31
N ILE A 191 9.35 -2.08 10.17
CA ILE A 191 10.30 -3.11 9.74
C ILE A 191 11.44 -3.21 10.74
N SER A 192 12.11 -2.09 11.04
CA SER A 192 13.23 -2.02 11.98
C SER A 192 12.92 -2.63 13.35
N ASP A 193 11.72 -2.41 13.87
CA ASP A 193 11.30 -2.91 15.19
C ASP A 193 11.20 -4.45 15.27
N LYS A 194 11.26 -5.13 14.11
CA LYS A 194 11.09 -6.57 13.99
C LYS A 194 12.31 -7.30 13.46
N LEU A 195 13.35 -6.61 13.02
CA LEU A 195 14.56 -7.25 12.50
C LEU A 195 15.31 -7.99 13.60
N ILE A 196 15.92 -9.12 13.25
CA ILE A 196 16.87 -9.83 14.11
C ILE A 196 18.13 -8.97 14.16
N ASP A 197 18.62 -8.70 15.38
CA ASP A 197 19.79 -7.83 15.63
C ASP A 197 19.73 -6.43 14.97
N GLY A 198 18.53 -5.98 14.60
CA GLY A 198 18.27 -4.67 14.03
C GLY A 198 18.50 -4.54 12.52
N TYR A 199 19.01 -5.58 11.84
CA TYR A 199 19.27 -5.54 10.39
C TYR A 199 19.06 -6.88 9.66
N GLN A 200 18.79 -7.98 10.36
CA GLN A 200 18.71 -9.32 9.76
C GLN A 200 17.27 -9.84 9.67
N VAL A 201 17.03 -10.70 8.69
CA VAL A 201 15.76 -11.41 8.48
C VAL A 201 16.00 -12.87 8.10
N VAL A 202 14.97 -13.70 8.23
CA VAL A 202 14.92 -15.00 7.56
C VAL A 202 14.14 -14.82 6.25
N ALA A 203 14.84 -14.52 5.15
CA ALA A 203 14.22 -13.99 3.92
C ALA A 203 13.03 -14.82 3.40
N PRO A 204 13.09 -16.18 3.32
CA PRO A 204 11.97 -16.97 2.81
C PRO A 204 10.70 -16.91 3.69
N GLN A 205 10.82 -16.64 4.99
CA GLN A 205 9.67 -16.53 5.90
C GLN A 205 8.83 -15.27 5.65
N VAL A 206 9.39 -14.29 4.96
CA VAL A 206 8.68 -13.09 4.49
C VAL A 206 8.61 -13.03 2.96
N ALA A 207 8.79 -14.18 2.31
CA ALA A 207 8.76 -14.37 0.86
C ALA A 207 9.74 -13.48 0.07
N LEU A 208 10.83 -13.04 0.70
CA LEU A 208 11.98 -12.48 0.02
C LEU A 208 12.91 -13.61 -0.48
N PRO A 209 13.60 -13.42 -1.62
CA PRO A 209 14.60 -14.37 -2.07
C PRO A 209 15.81 -14.38 -1.12
N SER A 210 16.38 -15.57 -0.89
CA SER A 210 17.59 -15.73 -0.09
C SER A 210 18.86 -15.64 -0.97
N PRO A 211 19.83 -14.75 -0.66
CA PRO A 211 21.12 -14.72 -1.36
C PRO A 211 21.91 -16.02 -1.19
N LEU A 212 21.78 -16.72 -0.05
CA LEU A 212 22.38 -18.03 0.19
C LEU A 212 21.82 -19.09 -0.77
N GLU A 213 20.49 -19.20 -0.88
CA GLU A 213 19.87 -20.16 -1.81
C GLU A 213 20.28 -19.89 -3.26
N LYS A 214 20.36 -18.61 -3.65
CA LYS A 214 20.81 -18.23 -5.00
C LYS A 214 22.26 -18.64 -5.27
N ALA A 215 23.13 -18.51 -4.28
CA ALA A 215 24.52 -18.92 -4.40
C ALA A 215 24.67 -20.45 -4.46
N LEU A 216 23.86 -21.20 -3.69
CA LEU A 216 23.80 -22.66 -3.77
C LEU A 216 23.28 -23.15 -5.12
N GLU A 217 22.21 -22.55 -5.65
CA GLU A 217 21.66 -22.85 -6.98
C GLU A 217 22.68 -22.59 -8.10
N ALA A 218 23.50 -21.55 -7.96
CA ALA A 218 24.56 -21.22 -8.91
C ALA A 218 25.79 -22.14 -8.78
N GLY A 219 25.93 -22.87 -7.68
CA GLY A 219 27.11 -23.67 -7.36
C GLY A 219 28.31 -22.83 -6.93
N ASP A 220 28.07 -21.59 -6.47
CA ASP A 220 29.11 -20.67 -5.98
C ASP A 220 29.64 -21.09 -4.61
N ILE A 221 28.84 -21.88 -3.87
CA ILE A 221 29.19 -22.42 -2.56
C ILE A 221 29.24 -23.96 -2.68
N PRO A 222 30.36 -24.61 -2.29
CA PRO A 222 30.54 -26.05 -2.45
C PRO A 222 29.72 -26.90 -1.46
N GLY A 223 29.14 -26.28 -0.42
CA GLY A 223 28.37 -26.90 0.66
C GLY A 223 28.40 -26.00 1.90
N TYR A 224 27.71 -26.41 2.97
CA TYR A 224 27.72 -25.68 4.24
C TYR A 224 28.95 -26.01 5.09
N ASP A 225 29.43 -25.04 5.86
CA ASP A 225 30.37 -25.16 6.96
C ASP A 225 29.73 -24.73 8.29
N GLU A 226 30.49 -24.83 9.38
CA GLU A 226 30.05 -24.50 10.75
C GLU A 226 29.70 -23.02 10.98
N THR A 227 30.00 -22.14 10.02
CA THR A 227 29.71 -20.70 10.09
C THR A 227 28.50 -20.29 9.25
N ASP A 228 27.92 -21.23 8.49
CA ASP A 228 26.75 -20.95 7.67
C ASP A 228 25.49 -20.78 8.52
N HIS A 229 24.64 -19.84 8.12
CA HIS A 229 23.40 -19.55 8.83
C HIS A 229 22.28 -19.14 7.87
N PRO A 230 21.00 -19.28 8.24
CA PRO A 230 19.88 -18.94 7.37
C PRO A 230 19.58 -17.44 7.30
N LEU A 231 20.26 -16.61 8.11
CA LEU A 231 20.00 -15.18 8.21
C LEU A 231 20.46 -14.44 6.95
N THR A 232 19.64 -13.50 6.51
CA THR A 232 19.92 -12.57 5.42
C THR A 232 19.99 -11.16 5.97
N ASP A 233 21.07 -10.46 5.65
CA ASP A 233 21.28 -9.09 6.06
C ASP A 233 20.52 -8.14 5.12
N LEU A 234 19.72 -7.24 5.70
CA LEU A 234 19.23 -6.05 5.00
C LEU A 234 20.37 -5.03 5.01
N THR A 235 21.17 -5.02 3.94
CA THR A 235 22.38 -4.19 3.82
C THR A 235 22.08 -2.71 4.05
N ASP A 236 20.92 -2.23 3.61
CA ASP A 236 20.49 -0.84 3.82
C ASP A 236 20.23 -0.48 5.30
N TRP A 237 20.15 -1.48 6.21
CA TRP A 237 19.99 -1.33 7.66
C TRP A 237 21.28 -1.62 8.45
N ALA A 238 22.36 -2.06 7.80
CA ALA A 238 23.54 -2.59 8.49
C ALA A 238 24.29 -1.55 9.34
N GLU A 239 24.39 -0.30 8.88
CA GLU A 239 25.07 0.78 9.61
C GLU A 239 24.09 1.58 10.47
N GLU A 240 22.99 2.01 9.87
CA GLU A 240 21.94 2.78 10.52
C GLU A 240 20.61 2.55 9.82
N LYS A 241 19.54 2.97 10.49
CA LYS A 241 18.19 2.91 9.93
C LYS A 241 18.12 3.80 8.68
N PRO A 242 17.70 3.27 7.51
CA PRO A 242 17.68 4.05 6.28
C PRO A 242 16.55 5.09 6.29
N THR A 243 16.67 6.05 5.39
CA THR A 243 15.58 6.96 5.07
C THR A 243 14.70 6.39 3.98
N ALA A 244 13.40 6.72 3.97
CA ALA A 244 12.50 6.31 2.89
C ALA A 244 13.04 6.69 1.50
N ALA A 245 13.53 7.92 1.36
CA ALA A 245 14.01 8.45 0.09
C ALA A 245 15.25 7.70 -0.44
N SER A 246 16.13 7.19 0.42
CA SER A 246 17.32 6.45 -0.01
C SER A 246 17.01 5.06 -0.58
N LEU A 247 15.82 4.52 -0.29
CA LEU A 247 15.37 3.23 -0.80
C LEU A 247 14.48 3.36 -2.04
N HIS A 248 14.08 4.57 -2.42
CA HIS A 248 13.24 4.79 -3.60
C HIS A 248 14.04 4.57 -4.88
N THR A 249 13.45 3.81 -5.82
CA THR A 249 13.99 3.58 -7.15
C THR A 249 12.90 3.72 -8.23
N HIS A 250 13.33 3.88 -9.48
CA HIS A 250 12.46 3.81 -10.66
C HIS A 250 12.61 2.49 -11.43
N ASP A 251 13.44 1.57 -10.93
CA ASP A 251 13.60 0.24 -11.53
C ASP A 251 12.31 -0.56 -11.46
N ALA A 252 12.13 -1.49 -12.41
CA ALA A 252 10.98 -2.38 -12.42
C ALA A 252 11.04 -3.39 -11.25
N PRO A 253 9.90 -3.77 -10.65
CA PRO A 253 9.89 -4.78 -9.59
C PRO A 253 10.53 -6.10 -10.04
N THR A 254 11.42 -6.65 -9.24
CA THR A 254 12.11 -7.93 -9.53
C THR A 254 11.38 -9.12 -8.91
N VAL A 255 10.47 -8.88 -7.97
CA VAL A 255 9.65 -9.90 -7.31
C VAL A 255 8.17 -9.48 -7.30
N PRO A 256 7.22 -10.43 -7.33
CA PRO A 256 5.78 -10.14 -7.32
C PRO A 256 5.28 -9.82 -5.91
N MET A 257 5.89 -8.84 -5.24
CA MET A 257 5.57 -8.43 -3.88
C MET A 257 5.55 -6.91 -3.76
N SER A 258 4.61 -6.38 -2.98
CA SER A 258 4.56 -4.95 -2.63
C SER A 258 5.25 -4.67 -1.29
N VAL A 259 5.70 -3.44 -1.10
CA VAL A 259 6.27 -3.00 0.18
C VAL A 259 5.27 -3.15 1.34
N ALA A 260 3.98 -2.92 1.08
CA ALA A 260 2.93 -3.08 2.08
C ALA A 260 2.78 -4.55 2.52
N ASP A 261 2.93 -5.48 1.58
CA ASP A 261 2.91 -6.93 1.87
C ASP A 261 4.13 -7.34 2.67
N LEU A 262 5.33 -6.88 2.28
CA LEU A 262 6.55 -7.14 3.05
C LEU A 262 6.44 -6.60 4.48
N THR A 263 6.01 -5.35 4.64
CA THR A 263 5.87 -4.72 5.97
C THR A 263 4.96 -5.57 6.86
N ARG A 264 3.81 -5.98 6.33
CA ARG A 264 2.84 -6.81 7.05
C ARG A 264 3.39 -8.21 7.35
N ALA A 265 4.13 -8.83 6.44
CA ALA A 265 4.77 -10.11 6.67
C ALA A 265 5.78 -9.99 7.83
N ILE A 266 6.65 -8.99 7.81
CA ILE A 266 7.62 -8.71 8.88
C ILE A 266 6.94 -8.37 10.22
N GLU A 267 5.82 -7.64 10.21
CA GLU A 267 5.09 -7.31 11.44
C GLU A 267 4.48 -8.55 12.13
N THR A 268 4.14 -9.57 11.35
CA THR A 268 3.39 -10.75 11.82
C THR A 268 4.24 -12.01 11.94
N VAL A 269 5.42 -12.05 11.33
CA VAL A 269 6.33 -13.19 11.40
C VAL A 269 6.87 -13.36 12.81
N SER A 270 6.95 -14.61 13.24
CA SER A 270 7.77 -15.02 14.39
C SER A 270 8.97 -15.73 13.79
N TRP A 271 10.13 -15.07 13.79
CA TRP A 271 11.32 -15.60 13.16
C TRP A 271 11.69 -16.95 13.72
N ASN A 272 11.91 -17.92 12.83
CA ASN A 272 12.41 -19.23 13.21
C ASN A 272 13.63 -19.59 12.36
N PRO A 273 14.84 -19.12 12.72
CA PRO A 273 16.06 -19.48 12.02
C PRO A 273 16.27 -21.01 12.01
N MET A 274 15.89 -21.71 13.09
CA MET A 274 16.08 -23.17 13.19
C MET A 274 15.32 -23.93 12.10
N ASP A 275 14.02 -23.64 11.92
CA ASP A 275 13.22 -24.26 10.85
C ASP A 275 13.81 -24.01 9.46
N GLU A 276 14.46 -22.85 9.27
CA GLU A 276 15.10 -22.50 8.01
C GLU A 276 16.44 -23.22 7.83
N SER A 277 17.27 -23.33 8.88
CA SER A 277 18.47 -24.17 8.89
C SER A 277 18.14 -25.61 8.54
N ASP A 278 17.12 -26.20 9.18
CA ASP A 278 16.63 -27.54 8.92
C ASP A 278 16.20 -27.72 7.45
N ARG A 279 15.47 -26.74 6.91
CA ARG A 279 15.02 -26.76 5.51
C ARG A 279 16.19 -26.72 4.53
N LEU A 280 17.22 -25.94 4.85
CA LEU A 280 18.42 -25.80 4.04
C LEU A 280 19.40 -26.97 4.23
N GLY A 281 19.29 -27.72 5.34
CA GLY A 281 20.23 -28.77 5.72
C GLY A 281 21.55 -28.19 6.23
N ILE A 282 21.52 -27.00 6.84
CA ILE A 282 22.67 -26.41 7.53
C ILE A 282 22.88 -27.21 8.83
N PRO A 283 24.08 -27.75 9.09
CA PRO A 283 24.33 -28.51 10.31
C PRO A 283 24.22 -27.60 11.54
N ASP A 284 23.56 -28.09 12.58
CA ASP A 284 23.52 -27.40 13.87
C ASP A 284 24.92 -27.42 14.50
N GLU A 285 25.38 -26.28 15.04
CA GLU A 285 26.68 -26.14 15.72
C GLU A 285 26.87 -27.13 16.89
N ASP A 286 25.80 -27.80 17.34
CA ASP A 286 25.78 -28.67 18.52
C ASP A 286 26.17 -30.15 18.26
N GLU A 287 26.36 -30.60 17.01
CA GLU A 287 26.61 -32.04 16.76
C GLU A 287 28.09 -32.49 16.75
N GLU A 288 29.08 -31.60 16.58
CA GLU A 288 30.49 -32.03 16.44
C GLU A 288 31.38 -31.89 17.69
N ASP A 289 30.93 -31.24 18.76
CA ASP A 289 31.76 -30.99 19.96
C ASP A 289 31.45 -31.91 21.16
N SER A 290 30.82 -33.06 20.90
CA SER A 290 30.80 -34.16 21.86
C SER A 290 32.12 -34.95 21.73
N PRO A 291 33.10 -34.81 22.66
CA PRO A 291 34.29 -35.63 22.61
C PRO A 291 33.88 -37.09 22.67
N ILE A 292 34.27 -37.86 21.65
CA ILE A 292 34.12 -39.32 21.66
C ILE A 292 34.95 -39.84 22.83
N LEU A 293 34.30 -40.07 23.96
CA LEU A 293 34.86 -40.79 25.11
C LEU A 293 35.04 -42.26 24.69
N TYR A 294 36.22 -42.57 24.15
CA TYR A 294 36.75 -43.93 24.08
C TYR A 294 37.39 -44.34 25.42
#